data_AF-A0A060PW42-F1
#
_entry.id   AF-A0A060PW42-F1
#
_cell.length_a   1.000
_cell.length_b   1.000
_cell.length_c   1.000
_cell.angle_alpha   90.00
_cell.angle_beta   90.00
_cell.angle_gamma   90.00
#
_symmetry.space_group_name_H-M   'P 1'
#
loop_
_entity.id
_entity.type
_entity.pdbx_description
1 polymer ?
#
loop_
_entity_poly.entity_id
_entity_poly.type
_entity_poly.pdbx_seq_one_letter_code
_entity_poly.pdbx_strand_id
1 'polypeptide(L)'
;MSERLSCSAVKRTFHGIMYQTIWLMLFPKRAVDREYSFRLFTEKESAKDFDDIVLRYEQGGKIIHRFIKTKHKKNKNKKIGIGKLLTRGKDDAFSLIKYLIAYLKIKSSGKFEGEIEDFVIVTNADFDSTDSTLCPVRKLRMMSNEKNEGKEISVIRVDIQDEFLDVGNGARYKFDSSIISYLQENKDFIKREVGREVSDEKIEDFLNKLVFAVNLPNRAELSRIIKNELGKEFSNVDARYFYSRLLEEVLILMEKEKEDFLSYREAKALLEKIREEILEEIWFEIIEPVVSFTGRSSELKTLHNALRKSAGKQAVISQVATISGLGGVGKSELARKYAYKYGKYYGGNVIWINAENFEYMKNSFLRLAEDKRVGISPKDKHEKDKTIEAIVEEIYAFFARRRRKSLFIFDNAEGY
;
A
#
# COMPACT_ATOMS: atom_id res chain seq x y z
N MET A 1 -28.57 25.66 19.32
CA MET A 1 -28.91 26.04 17.93
C MET A 1 -28.13 25.12 17.02
N SER A 2 -28.77 24.12 16.40
CA SER A 2 -28.11 23.10 15.57
C SER A 2 -27.75 23.74 14.23
N GLU A 3 -26.46 23.89 13.93
CA GLU A 3 -26.01 24.26 12.59
C GLU A 3 -26.39 23.14 11.62
N ARG A 4 -27.39 23.39 10.77
CA ARG A 4 -27.70 22.51 9.64
C ARG A 4 -26.52 22.54 8.67
N LEU A 5 -25.65 21.53 8.74
CA LEU A 5 -24.63 21.29 7.73
C LEU A 5 -25.29 21.15 6.36
N SER A 6 -24.90 22.01 5.42
CA SER A 6 -25.40 21.93 4.05
C SER A 6 -24.98 20.60 3.40
N CYS A 7 -25.82 20.07 2.51
CA CYS A 7 -25.51 18.85 1.76
C CYS A 7 -24.16 18.95 1.01
N SER A 8 -23.78 20.17 0.57
CA SER A 8 -22.50 20.43 -0.08
C SER A 8 -21.30 20.35 0.90
N ALA A 9 -21.47 20.78 2.15
CA ALA A 9 -20.47 20.65 3.20
C ALA A 9 -20.26 19.18 3.58
N VAL A 10 -21.35 18.42 3.81
CA VAL A 10 -21.29 16.97 4.08
C VAL A 10 -20.55 16.23 2.95
N LYS A 11 -20.92 16.49 1.68
CA LYS A 11 -20.25 15.91 0.52
C LYS A 11 -18.76 16.31 0.40
N ARG A 12 -18.34 17.42 0.98
CA ARG A 12 -16.93 17.87 0.96
C ARG A 12 -16.14 17.15 2.04
N THR A 13 -16.67 17.10 3.26
CA THR A 13 -16.10 16.35 4.39
C THR A 13 -15.91 14.88 4.03
N PHE A 14 -16.96 14.25 3.47
CA PHE A 14 -16.88 12.86 3.04
C PHE A 14 -15.78 12.60 1.99
N HIS A 15 -15.56 13.53 1.06
CA HIS A 15 -14.46 13.39 0.09
C HIS A 15 -13.08 13.49 0.75
N GLY A 16 -12.92 14.34 1.76
CA GLY A 16 -11.68 14.44 2.53
C GLY A 16 -11.39 13.14 3.27
N ILE A 17 -12.38 12.65 4.02
CA ILE A 17 -12.30 11.38 4.76
C ILE A 17 -11.92 10.25 3.80
N MET A 18 -12.64 10.09 2.68
CA MET A 18 -12.32 9.02 1.72
C MET A 18 -10.92 9.15 1.11
N TYR A 19 -10.37 10.36 0.98
CA TYR A 19 -9.00 10.54 0.49
C TYR A 19 -7.98 10.11 1.55
N GLN A 20 -8.20 10.48 2.82
CA GLN A 20 -7.41 10.05 3.97
C GLN A 20 -7.46 8.53 4.16
N THR A 21 -8.64 7.91 4.08
CA THR A 21 -8.83 6.45 4.18
C THR A 21 -7.94 5.68 3.20
N ILE A 22 -7.82 6.18 1.97
CA ILE A 22 -6.99 5.56 0.94
C ILE A 22 -5.50 5.64 1.34
N TRP A 23 -5.04 6.76 1.89
CA TRP A 23 -3.68 6.85 2.44
C TRP A 23 -3.46 5.92 3.64
N LEU A 24 -4.46 5.81 4.54
CA LEU A 24 -4.43 4.86 5.66
C LEU A 24 -4.42 3.39 5.22
N MET A 25 -4.75 3.06 3.96
CA MET A 25 -4.50 1.74 3.38
C MET A 25 -3.07 1.62 2.82
N LEU A 26 -2.58 2.65 2.13
CA LEU A 26 -1.29 2.63 1.44
C LEU A 26 -0.09 2.61 2.41
N PHE A 27 -0.14 3.45 3.45
CA PHE A 27 0.95 3.61 4.40
C PHE A 27 1.28 2.29 5.12
N PRO A 28 0.30 1.60 5.76
CA PRO A 28 0.56 0.30 6.40
C PRO A 28 1.09 -0.75 5.41
N LYS A 29 0.53 -0.83 4.20
CA LYS A 29 1.01 -1.77 3.17
C LYS A 29 2.49 -1.54 2.85
N ARG A 30 2.86 -0.29 2.54
CA ARG A 30 4.23 0.08 2.18
C ARG A 30 5.22 -0.10 3.33
N ALA A 31 4.78 0.15 4.57
CA ALA A 31 5.60 -0.08 5.76
C ALA A 31 5.79 -1.57 6.06
N VAL A 32 4.75 -2.39 5.87
CA VAL A 32 4.83 -3.85 6.04
C VAL A 32 5.77 -4.48 5.01
N ASP A 33 5.67 -4.07 3.74
CA ASP A 33 6.52 -4.57 2.65
C ASP A 33 8.02 -4.30 2.89
N ARG A 34 8.33 -3.26 3.64
CA ARG A 34 9.71 -2.85 3.98
C ARG A 34 10.15 -3.30 5.36
N GLU A 35 9.30 -4.03 6.09
CA GLU A 35 9.58 -4.52 7.43
C GLU A 35 9.92 -3.41 8.45
N TYR A 36 9.33 -2.22 8.27
CA TYR A 36 9.50 -1.13 9.22
C TYR A 36 8.78 -1.42 10.53
N SER A 37 9.49 -1.29 11.65
CA SER A 37 8.84 -1.21 12.96
C SER A 37 8.14 0.15 13.07
N PHE A 38 6.81 0.15 12.96
CA PHE A 38 6.02 1.38 12.97
C PHE A 38 4.78 1.32 13.86
N ARG A 39 4.30 2.51 14.21
CA ARG A 39 2.96 2.77 14.76
C ARG A 39 2.34 3.94 14.01
N LEU A 40 1.15 3.71 13.48
CA LEU A 40 0.36 4.68 12.75
C LEU A 40 -0.76 5.19 13.66
N PHE A 41 -0.95 6.50 13.66
CA PHE A 41 -2.03 7.17 14.37
C PHE A 41 -2.87 7.96 13.37
N THR A 42 -4.16 8.10 13.67
CA THR A 42 -5.10 8.95 12.93
C THR A 42 -5.91 9.77 13.91
N GLU A 43 -6.32 10.98 13.53
CA GLU A 43 -7.05 11.92 14.38
C GLU A 43 -6.38 12.16 15.74
N LYS A 44 -5.03 12.21 15.75
CA LYS A 44 -4.25 12.35 16.98
C LYS A 44 -4.31 13.79 17.49
N GLU A 45 -5.02 14.03 18.60
CA GLU A 45 -5.31 15.37 19.12
C GLU A 45 -4.04 16.18 19.47
N SER A 46 -3.01 15.46 19.93
CA SER A 46 -1.69 16.04 20.22
C SER A 46 -0.96 16.55 18.97
N ALA A 47 -1.30 16.06 17.78
CA ALA A 47 -0.73 16.47 16.50
C ALA A 47 -1.42 17.70 15.88
N LYS A 48 -2.41 18.30 16.56
CA LYS A 48 -3.04 19.57 16.17
C LYS A 48 -3.50 19.54 14.71
N ASP A 49 -3.15 20.52 13.88
CA ASP A 49 -3.57 20.55 12.47
C ASP A 49 -2.88 19.51 11.57
N PHE A 50 -2.07 18.61 12.13
CA PHE A 50 -1.43 17.48 11.46
C PHE A 50 -1.88 16.13 12.05
N ASP A 51 -3.13 16.08 12.48
CA ASP A 51 -3.80 14.95 13.10
C ASP A 51 -4.24 13.84 12.13
N ASP A 52 -4.42 14.13 10.83
CA ASP A 52 -4.92 13.14 9.86
C ASP A 52 -4.13 11.81 9.90
N ILE A 53 -2.80 11.87 9.80
CA ILE A 53 -1.93 10.69 9.85
C ILE A 53 -0.61 11.07 10.55
N VAL A 54 -0.27 10.35 11.61
CA VAL A 54 1.05 10.46 12.25
C VAL A 54 1.74 9.10 12.18
N LEU A 55 2.91 9.05 11.54
CA LEU A 55 3.73 7.86 11.45
C LEU A 55 4.89 7.97 12.44
N ARG A 56 4.95 7.04 13.39
CA ARG A 56 6.12 6.81 14.25
C ARG A 56 6.82 5.55 13.78
N TYR A 57 8.12 5.60 13.52
CA TYR A 57 8.91 4.42 13.18
C TYR A 57 10.30 4.49 13.80
N GLU A 58 10.98 3.35 13.84
CA GLU A 58 12.33 3.24 14.40
C GLU A 58 13.34 2.95 13.28
N GLN A 59 14.38 3.78 13.19
CA GLN A 59 15.45 3.65 12.20
C GLN A 59 16.79 3.94 12.86
N GLY A 60 17.75 3.01 12.75
CA GLY A 60 19.08 3.17 13.35
C GLY A 60 19.06 3.37 14.88
N GLY A 61 18.09 2.78 15.58
CA GLY A 61 17.90 2.94 17.03
C GLY A 61 17.26 4.26 17.47
N LYS A 62 16.86 5.12 16.52
CA LYS A 62 16.18 6.39 16.79
C LYS A 62 14.69 6.26 16.49
N ILE A 63 13.88 6.92 17.32
CA ILE A 63 12.45 7.12 17.07
C ILE A 63 12.29 8.33 16.15
N ILE A 64 11.58 8.15 15.05
CA ILE A 64 11.32 9.18 14.05
C ILE A 64 9.81 9.37 13.91
N HIS A 65 9.39 10.63 13.86
CA HIS A 65 8.01 11.06 13.63
C HIS A 65 7.86 11.81 12.31
N ARG A 66 6.86 11.41 11.54
CA ARG A 66 6.35 12.14 10.36
C ARG A 66 4.90 12.49 10.57
N PHE A 67 4.54 13.71 10.22
CA PHE A 67 3.20 14.26 10.38
C PHE A 67 2.61 14.57 9.01
N ILE A 68 1.49 13.95 8.65
CA ILE A 68 0.92 14.05 7.32
C ILE A 68 -0.49 14.63 7.43
N LYS A 69 -0.70 15.78 6.77
CA LYS A 69 -2.02 16.41 6.62
C LYS A 69 -2.51 16.22 5.20
N THR A 70 -3.65 15.55 5.03
CA THR A 70 -4.22 15.29 3.71
C THR A 70 -5.19 16.40 3.30
N LYS A 71 -5.15 16.80 2.03
CA LYS A 71 -6.03 17.81 1.45
C LYS A 71 -6.45 17.41 0.05
N HIS A 72 -7.75 17.24 -0.16
CA HIS A 72 -8.30 16.89 -1.47
C HIS A 72 -9.16 18.03 -2.05
N LYS A 73 -8.85 18.46 -3.27
CA LYS A 73 -9.70 19.36 -4.07
C LYS A 73 -10.48 18.55 -5.10
N LYS A 74 -11.80 18.75 -5.15
CA LYS A 74 -12.66 18.17 -6.21
C LYS A 74 -12.33 18.69 -7.60
N ASN A 75 -11.99 19.98 -7.71
CA ASN A 75 -11.62 20.62 -8.97
C ASN A 75 -10.09 20.79 -9.04
N LYS A 76 -9.42 20.01 -9.91
CA LYS A 76 -7.97 20.04 -10.11
C LYS A 76 -7.45 21.41 -10.62
N ASN A 77 -8.30 22.21 -11.27
CA ASN A 77 -7.90 23.51 -11.82
C ASN A 77 -7.72 24.58 -10.73
N LYS A 78 -8.25 24.36 -9.52
CA LYS A 78 -8.06 25.29 -8.41
C LYS A 78 -6.66 25.11 -7.82
N LYS A 79 -5.71 25.89 -8.28
CA LYS A 79 -4.33 25.92 -7.78
C LYS A 79 -4.20 26.49 -6.36
N ILE A 80 -3.02 26.33 -5.77
CA ILE A 80 -2.61 26.89 -4.48
C ILE A 80 -1.81 28.16 -4.76
N GLY A 81 -2.45 29.32 -4.63
CA GLY A 81 -1.81 30.62 -4.83
C GLY A 81 -1.40 31.29 -3.51
N ILE A 82 -0.62 32.37 -3.63
CA ILE A 82 -0.05 33.13 -2.51
C ILE A 82 -1.12 33.57 -1.49
N GLY A 83 -2.26 34.08 -1.96
CA GLY A 83 -3.34 34.54 -1.08
C GLY A 83 -3.80 33.47 -0.08
N LYS A 84 -3.91 32.20 -0.51
CA LYS A 84 -4.32 31.09 0.36
C LYS A 84 -3.26 30.71 1.39
N LEU A 85 -1.98 30.73 0.97
CA LEU A 85 -0.86 30.41 1.84
C LEU A 85 -0.70 31.42 2.99
N LEU A 86 -0.98 32.70 2.73
CA LEU A 86 -0.79 33.80 3.69
C LEU A 86 -2.10 34.24 4.38
N THR A 87 -3.19 33.49 4.24
CA THR A 87 -4.47 33.85 4.88
C THR A 87 -4.37 33.73 6.40
N ARG A 88 -4.78 34.80 7.11
CA ARG A 88 -4.99 34.81 8.57
C ARG A 88 -6.28 34.05 8.88
N GLY A 89 -6.19 32.97 9.66
CA GLY A 89 -7.37 32.24 10.13
C GLY A 89 -7.25 30.73 9.93
N LYS A 90 -8.12 29.99 10.64
CA LYS A 90 -8.15 28.52 10.61
C LYS A 90 -8.85 27.93 9.37
N ASP A 91 -9.49 28.79 8.58
CA ASP A 91 -10.47 28.42 7.56
C ASP A 91 -9.87 28.06 6.20
N ASP A 92 -8.71 28.62 5.82
CA ASP A 92 -8.04 28.17 4.59
C ASP A 92 -7.26 26.88 4.84
N ALA A 93 -7.51 25.91 3.96
CA ALA A 93 -6.95 24.57 4.02
C ALA A 93 -5.42 24.52 3.79
N PHE A 94 -4.80 25.58 3.27
CA PHE A 94 -3.37 25.64 2.94
C PHE A 94 -2.63 26.78 3.66
N SER A 95 -3.24 27.45 4.65
CA SER A 95 -2.60 28.54 5.38
C SER A 95 -1.33 28.09 6.10
N LEU A 96 -0.20 28.73 5.79
CA LEU A 96 1.08 28.47 6.44
C LEU A 96 1.11 28.97 7.88
N ILE A 97 0.39 30.06 8.17
CA ILE A 97 0.26 30.61 9.53
C ILE A 97 -0.39 29.56 10.45
N LYS A 98 -1.43 28.88 9.96
CA LYS A 98 -2.09 27.77 10.66
C LYS A 98 -1.10 26.65 10.97
N TYR A 99 -0.36 26.19 9.96
CA TYR A 99 0.60 25.10 10.12
C TYR A 99 1.80 25.48 11.01
N LEU A 100 2.27 26.72 10.96
CA LEU A 100 3.31 27.22 11.87
C LEU A 100 2.82 27.20 13.33
N ILE A 101 1.58 27.65 13.59
CA ILE A 101 1.00 27.61 14.94
C ILE A 101 0.90 26.16 15.44
N ALA A 102 0.43 25.23 14.60
CA ALA A 102 0.36 23.82 14.94
C ALA A 102 1.74 23.23 15.23
N TYR A 103 2.73 23.49 14.37
CA TYR A 103 4.13 23.09 14.57
C TYR A 103 4.69 23.53 15.92
N LEU A 104 4.53 24.81 16.25
CA LEU A 104 5.04 25.39 17.49
C LEU A 104 4.38 24.76 18.72
N LYS A 105 3.08 24.45 18.64
CA LYS A 105 2.32 23.78 19.71
C LYS A 105 2.75 22.33 19.90
N ILE A 106 3.00 21.60 18.80
CA ILE A 106 3.50 20.23 18.81
C ILE A 106 4.88 20.17 19.46
N LYS A 107 5.81 21.03 19.02
CA LYS A 107 7.17 21.11 19.59
C LYS A 107 7.19 21.45 21.09
N SER A 108 6.30 22.32 21.55
CA SER A 108 6.20 22.65 22.99
C SER A 108 5.47 21.61 23.84
N SER A 109 4.76 20.66 23.22
CA SER A 109 3.88 19.76 23.96
C SER A 109 4.61 18.71 24.81
N GLY A 110 5.85 18.36 24.43
CA GLY A 110 6.59 17.25 25.03
C GLY A 110 5.96 15.87 24.79
N LYS A 111 4.91 15.76 23.96
CA LYS A 111 4.16 14.51 23.71
C LYS A 111 4.77 13.60 22.64
N PHE A 112 5.79 14.08 21.93
CA PHE A 112 6.47 13.35 20.85
C PHE A 112 7.95 13.25 21.18
N GLU A 113 8.37 12.05 21.57
CA GLU A 113 9.77 11.72 21.87
C GLU A 113 10.58 11.52 20.59
N GLY A 114 11.91 11.60 20.66
CA GLY A 114 12.77 11.37 19.51
C GLY A 114 12.77 12.51 18.49
N GLU A 115 13.07 12.17 17.23
CA GLU A 115 13.27 13.13 16.16
C GLU A 115 11.98 13.34 15.36
N ILE A 116 11.74 14.59 14.95
CA ILE A 116 10.66 14.92 14.00
C ILE A 116 11.33 15.19 12.66
N GLU A 117 11.05 14.32 11.69
CA GLU A 117 11.61 14.39 10.35
C GLU A 117 10.92 15.48 9.53
N ASP A 118 9.60 15.38 9.36
CA ASP A 118 8.86 16.32 8.54
C ASP A 118 7.37 16.48 8.91
N PHE A 119 6.82 17.56 8.38
CA PHE A 119 5.41 17.90 8.34
C PHE A 119 4.99 18.01 6.88
N VAL A 120 4.21 17.07 6.39
CA VAL A 120 3.88 16.97 4.97
C VAL A 120 2.42 17.32 4.71
N ILE A 121 2.19 18.30 3.84
CA ILE A 121 0.87 18.58 3.28
C ILE A 121 0.71 17.76 1.99
N VAL A 122 -0.13 16.74 2.04
CA VAL A 122 -0.40 15.81 0.94
C VAL A 122 -1.64 16.26 0.19
N THR A 123 -1.50 16.59 -1.09
CA THR A 123 -2.63 17.09 -1.87
C THR A 123 -2.58 16.76 -3.36
N ASN A 124 -3.76 16.58 -3.93
CA ASN A 124 -3.94 16.47 -5.38
C ASN A 124 -3.94 17.82 -6.11
N ALA A 125 -3.90 18.92 -5.38
CA ALA A 125 -3.75 20.26 -5.95
C ALA A 125 -2.28 20.56 -6.24
N ASP A 126 -2.03 21.46 -7.19
CA ASP A 126 -0.69 21.98 -7.47
C ASP A 126 -0.63 23.47 -7.16
N PHE A 127 0.59 23.98 -7.01
CA PHE A 127 0.87 25.40 -6.85
C PHE A 127 0.42 26.20 -8.07
N ASP A 128 0.00 27.44 -7.84
CA ASP A 128 -0.31 28.38 -8.92
C ASP A 128 1.01 28.95 -9.43
N SER A 129 1.60 28.27 -10.41
CA SER A 129 2.87 28.62 -11.02
C SER A 129 2.81 28.26 -12.50
N THR A 130 3.43 29.10 -13.33
CA THR A 130 3.64 28.85 -14.76
C THR A 130 4.80 27.92 -15.04
N ASP A 131 5.65 27.69 -14.04
CA ASP A 131 6.83 26.85 -14.17
C ASP A 131 6.46 25.37 -14.17
N SER A 132 7.19 24.60 -14.99
CA SER A 132 7.07 23.14 -15.05
C SER A 132 7.30 22.51 -13.68
N THR A 133 6.63 21.39 -13.39
CA THR A 133 6.86 20.61 -12.16
C THR A 133 8.27 19.99 -12.13
N LEU A 134 8.95 19.91 -13.27
CA LEU A 134 10.35 19.51 -13.38
C LEU A 134 11.35 20.61 -13.00
N CYS A 135 10.90 21.85 -12.82
CA CYS A 135 11.77 22.95 -12.47
C CYS A 135 12.28 22.82 -11.01
N PRO A 136 13.60 22.95 -10.74
CA PRO A 136 14.15 22.90 -9.39
C PRO A 136 13.60 24.00 -8.47
N VAL A 137 13.30 25.18 -9.03
CA VAL A 137 12.70 26.30 -8.31
C VAL A 137 11.52 26.81 -9.12
N ARG A 138 10.35 26.92 -8.49
CA ARG A 138 9.13 27.45 -9.12
C ARG A 138 8.72 28.74 -8.44
N LYS A 139 8.49 29.79 -9.22
CA LYS A 139 7.90 31.03 -8.72
C LYS A 139 6.39 30.92 -8.73
N LEU A 140 5.76 31.30 -7.62
CA LEU A 140 4.31 31.36 -7.53
C LEU A 140 3.81 32.60 -8.28
N ARG A 141 2.66 32.46 -8.95
CA ARG A 141 2.03 33.55 -9.68
C ARG A 141 1.71 34.69 -8.72
N MET A 142 2.22 35.87 -9.03
CA MET A 142 1.95 37.09 -8.28
C MET A 142 0.47 37.44 -8.36
N MET A 143 -0.05 38.00 -7.26
CA MET A 143 -1.42 38.51 -7.23
C MET A 143 -1.43 39.93 -7.79
N SER A 144 -2.36 40.19 -8.70
CA SER A 144 -2.37 41.43 -9.48
C SER A 144 -3.45 42.44 -9.07
N ASN A 145 -4.29 42.19 -8.05
CA ASN A 145 -5.34 43.11 -7.57
C ASN A 145 -5.98 42.73 -6.21
N GLU A 146 -5.20 42.37 -5.18
CA GLU A 146 -5.74 41.95 -3.87
C GLU A 146 -4.76 42.20 -2.70
N LYS A 147 -5.21 41.91 -1.45
CA LYS A 147 -4.34 41.75 -0.29
C LYS A 147 -3.24 40.71 -0.61
N ASN A 148 -1.97 41.08 -0.43
CA ASN A 148 -0.76 40.34 -0.85
C ASN A 148 -0.28 40.61 -2.30
N GLU A 149 -0.72 41.69 -2.93
CA GLU A 149 -0.10 42.21 -4.16
C GLU A 149 1.40 42.47 -3.97
N GLY A 150 2.18 42.22 -5.02
CA GLY A 150 3.64 42.43 -5.01
C GLY A 150 4.46 41.36 -4.26
N LYS A 151 3.82 40.42 -3.55
CA LYS A 151 4.55 39.36 -2.84
C LYS A 151 5.09 38.32 -3.82
N GLU A 152 6.37 37.97 -3.67
CA GLU A 152 7.07 36.97 -4.46
C GLU A 152 7.48 35.80 -3.58
N ILE A 153 6.96 34.61 -3.89
CA ILE A 153 7.25 33.37 -3.16
C ILE A 153 7.75 32.35 -4.17
N SER A 154 8.85 31.69 -3.85
CA SER A 154 9.30 30.52 -4.60
C SER A 154 9.23 29.26 -3.76
N VAL A 155 9.11 28.14 -4.46
CA VAL A 155 9.17 26.81 -3.88
C VAL A 155 10.30 26.03 -4.54
N ILE A 156 11.09 25.36 -3.72
CA ILE A 156 12.26 24.58 -4.11
C ILE A 156 11.87 23.11 -4.10
N ARG A 157 12.13 22.42 -5.21
CA ARG A 157 11.84 21.00 -5.37
C ARG A 157 12.71 20.16 -4.42
N VAL A 158 12.11 19.11 -3.86
CA VAL A 158 12.80 18.11 -3.04
C VAL A 158 12.97 16.85 -3.88
N ASP A 159 14.19 16.60 -4.34
CA ASP A 159 14.51 15.48 -5.26
C ASP A 159 14.85 14.17 -4.56
N ILE A 160 14.97 14.17 -3.23
CA ILE A 160 15.09 12.93 -2.46
C ILE A 160 13.83 12.09 -2.71
N GLN A 161 13.94 10.77 -2.84
CA GLN A 161 12.78 9.92 -3.02
C GLN A 161 12.00 9.76 -1.71
N ASP A 162 10.66 9.63 -1.78
CA ASP A 162 9.81 9.37 -0.62
C ASP A 162 9.14 8.01 -0.77
N GLU A 163 9.50 7.06 0.08
CA GLU A 163 9.00 5.70 -0.03
C GLU A 163 7.48 5.57 0.16
N PHE A 164 6.85 6.52 0.83
CA PHE A 164 5.42 6.52 1.11
C PHE A 164 4.62 7.41 0.14
N LEU A 165 5.21 8.52 -0.30
CA LEU A 165 4.52 9.54 -1.09
C LEU A 165 4.91 9.57 -2.57
N ASP A 166 5.84 8.72 -3.00
CA ASP A 166 6.15 8.54 -4.42
C ASP A 166 5.00 7.78 -5.12
N VAL A 167 4.06 8.55 -5.66
CA VAL A 167 2.87 8.08 -6.40
C VAL A 167 2.54 9.00 -7.57
N GLY A 168 2.31 8.40 -8.74
CA GLY A 168 1.89 9.11 -9.95
C GLY A 168 2.90 10.18 -10.39
N ASN A 169 2.39 11.37 -10.75
CA ASN A 169 3.20 12.52 -11.16
C ASN A 169 3.36 13.55 -10.02
N GLY A 170 3.29 13.08 -8.78
CA GLY A 170 3.46 13.92 -7.60
C GLY A 170 4.86 14.52 -7.54
N ALA A 171 4.96 15.68 -6.92
CA ALA A 171 6.25 16.32 -6.65
C ALA A 171 6.23 16.96 -5.26
N ARG A 172 7.39 17.04 -4.62
CA ARG A 172 7.56 17.59 -3.27
C ARG A 172 8.33 18.90 -3.33
N TYR A 173 7.90 19.86 -2.53
CA TYR A 173 8.55 21.18 -2.46
C TYR A 173 8.64 21.71 -1.03
N LYS A 174 9.66 22.53 -0.78
CA LYS A 174 9.79 23.40 0.40
C LYS A 174 9.72 24.85 -0.04
N PHE A 175 9.43 25.75 0.88
CA PHE A 175 9.53 27.20 0.61
C PHE A 175 10.97 27.66 0.77
N ASP A 176 11.35 28.67 -0.01
CA ASP A 176 12.59 29.40 0.24
C ASP A 176 12.44 30.34 1.46
N SER A 177 13.52 31.02 1.82
CA SER A 177 13.53 31.95 2.97
C SER A 177 12.74 33.24 2.72
N SER A 178 12.32 33.55 1.48
CA SER A 178 11.59 34.80 1.18
C SER A 178 10.28 34.88 1.97
N ILE A 179 9.68 33.73 2.26
CA ILE A 179 8.40 33.62 2.94
C ILE A 179 8.44 33.98 4.43
N ILE A 180 9.63 34.00 5.04
CA ILE A 180 9.82 34.31 6.47
C ILE A 180 9.28 35.71 6.76
N SER A 181 9.65 36.70 5.93
CA SER A 181 9.19 38.08 6.05
C SER A 181 7.66 38.20 6.08
N TYR A 182 6.97 37.43 5.23
CA TYR A 182 5.51 37.42 5.14
C TYR A 182 4.85 36.72 6.32
N LEU A 183 5.50 35.72 6.93
CA LEU A 183 5.02 35.10 8.17
C LEU A 183 5.20 36.04 9.36
N GLN A 184 6.30 36.82 9.39
CA GLN A 184 6.57 37.82 10.44
C GLN A 184 5.56 38.97 10.46
N GLU A 185 4.99 39.36 9.30
CA GLU A 185 3.86 40.31 9.25
C GLU A 185 2.65 39.86 10.11
N ASN A 186 2.63 38.59 10.51
CA ASN A 186 1.59 37.98 11.33
C ASN A 186 2.06 37.63 12.74
N LYS A 187 3.23 38.12 13.18
CA LYS A 187 3.84 37.78 14.48
C LYS A 187 2.90 38.03 15.68
N ASP A 188 2.17 39.13 15.71
CA ASP A 188 1.28 39.45 16.83
C ASP A 188 0.09 38.49 16.91
N PHE A 189 -0.38 38.03 15.75
CA PHE A 189 -1.42 37.00 15.68
C PHE A 189 -0.87 35.65 16.15
N ILE A 190 0.30 35.24 15.64
CA ILE A 190 0.95 33.99 16.03
C ILE A 190 1.28 33.98 17.53
N LYS A 191 1.81 35.09 18.07
CA LYS A 191 2.11 35.27 19.50
C LYS A 191 0.86 35.09 20.35
N ARG A 192 -0.27 35.67 19.96
CA ARG A 192 -1.55 35.48 20.67
C ARG A 192 -2.02 34.02 20.65
N GLU A 193 -1.87 33.33 19.53
CA GLU A 193 -2.32 31.94 19.37
C GLU A 193 -1.42 30.91 20.07
N VAL A 194 -0.12 31.20 20.23
CA VAL A 194 0.88 30.30 20.83
C VAL A 194 1.23 30.71 22.26
N GLY A 195 0.95 31.95 22.66
CA GLY A 195 1.20 32.50 24.00
C GLY A 195 2.66 32.93 24.25
N ARG A 196 3.50 33.02 23.21
CA ARG A 196 4.93 33.39 23.33
C ARG A 196 5.45 34.01 22.04
N GLU A 197 6.55 34.76 22.15
CA GLU A 197 7.28 35.28 20.99
C GLU A 197 7.86 34.15 20.13
N VAL A 198 7.87 34.37 18.82
CA VAL A 198 8.40 33.44 17.83
C VAL A 198 9.56 34.12 17.11
N SER A 199 10.75 33.58 17.32
CA SER A 199 11.97 34.02 16.63
C SER A 199 12.03 33.49 15.20
N ASP A 200 12.84 34.14 14.39
CA ASP A 200 13.07 33.78 12.98
C ASP A 200 13.64 32.37 12.87
N GLU A 201 14.56 31.99 13.76
CA GLU A 201 15.10 30.64 13.88
C GLU A 201 14.00 29.57 14.02
N LYS A 202 12.92 29.86 14.74
CA LYS A 202 11.79 28.91 14.87
C LYS A 202 10.94 28.83 13.61
N ILE A 203 10.83 29.94 12.86
CA ILE A 203 10.14 29.96 11.56
C ILE A 203 10.97 29.19 10.53
N GLU A 204 12.28 29.41 10.50
CA GLU A 204 13.22 28.65 9.66
C GLU A 204 13.18 27.17 9.99
N ASP A 205 13.23 26.80 11.26
CA ASP A 205 13.14 25.40 11.71
C ASP A 205 11.82 24.72 11.30
N PHE A 206 10.72 25.48 11.27
CA PHE A 206 9.44 25.04 10.73
C PHE A 206 9.50 24.83 9.21
N LEU A 207 9.96 25.83 8.45
CA LEU A 207 10.04 25.77 6.99
C LEU A 207 10.98 24.66 6.51
N ASN A 208 12.06 24.41 7.24
CA ASN A 208 12.99 23.31 6.99
C ASN A 208 12.33 21.94 7.12
N LYS A 209 11.29 21.78 7.96
CA LYS A 209 10.56 20.52 8.14
C LYS A 209 9.24 20.45 7.36
N LEU A 210 8.70 21.59 6.92
CA LEU A 210 7.45 21.64 6.17
C LEU A 210 7.68 21.25 4.71
N VAL A 211 6.96 20.24 4.23
CA VAL A 211 7.00 19.77 2.84
C VAL A 211 5.59 19.80 2.25
N PHE A 212 5.46 20.29 1.03
CA PHE A 212 4.23 20.19 0.25
C PHE A 212 4.39 19.11 -0.82
N ALA A 213 3.67 18.00 -0.68
CA ALA A 213 3.55 16.96 -1.70
C ALA A 213 2.31 17.25 -2.55
N VAL A 214 2.55 17.83 -3.73
CA VAL A 214 1.52 18.39 -4.62
C VAL A 214 1.37 17.57 -5.89
N ASN A 215 0.29 17.83 -6.62
CA ASN A 215 -0.05 17.12 -7.86
C ASN A 215 -0.15 15.59 -7.68
N LEU A 216 -0.48 15.15 -6.46
CA LEU A 216 -0.68 13.74 -6.19
C LEU A 216 -1.95 13.23 -6.87
N PRO A 217 -2.05 11.90 -7.10
CA PRO A 217 -3.26 11.28 -7.63
C PRO A 217 -4.52 11.71 -6.86
N ASN A 218 -5.62 11.91 -7.58
CA ASN A 218 -6.94 12.06 -6.97
C ASN A 218 -7.40 10.72 -6.34
N ARG A 219 -8.56 10.74 -5.66
CA ARG A 219 -9.13 9.54 -5.04
C ARG A 219 -9.17 8.32 -5.97
N ALA A 220 -9.70 8.46 -7.18
CA ALA A 220 -9.88 7.33 -8.11
C ALA A 220 -8.54 6.81 -8.66
N GLU A 221 -7.63 7.72 -8.99
CA GLU A 221 -6.28 7.39 -9.45
C GLU A 221 -5.50 6.67 -8.35
N LEU A 222 -5.58 7.15 -7.11
CA LEU A 222 -4.92 6.55 -5.95
C LEU A 222 -5.51 5.18 -5.62
N SER A 223 -6.84 5.01 -5.61
CA SER A 223 -7.47 3.69 -5.46
C SER A 223 -6.97 2.67 -6.48
N ARG A 224 -6.75 3.08 -7.74
CA ARG A 224 -6.19 2.19 -8.77
C ARG A 224 -4.74 1.81 -8.47
N ILE A 225 -3.92 2.77 -8.02
CA ILE A 225 -2.53 2.52 -7.61
C ILE A 225 -2.48 1.51 -6.47
N ILE A 226 -3.27 1.73 -5.41
CA ILE A 226 -3.34 0.82 -4.26
C ILE A 226 -3.81 -0.56 -4.71
N LYS A 227 -4.87 -0.64 -5.51
CA LYS A 227 -5.35 -1.92 -6.03
C LYS A 227 -4.23 -2.67 -6.78
N ASN A 228 -3.44 -1.97 -7.57
CA ASN A 228 -2.31 -2.59 -8.28
C ASN A 228 -1.17 -3.01 -7.34
N GLU A 229 -0.86 -2.20 -6.32
CA GLU A 229 0.17 -2.54 -5.32
C GLU A 229 -0.22 -3.72 -4.43
N LEU A 230 -1.48 -3.75 -3.96
CA LEU A 230 -2.06 -4.86 -3.22
C LEU A 230 -2.23 -6.09 -4.11
N GLY A 231 -2.58 -5.89 -5.37
CA GLY A 231 -2.94 -6.90 -6.36
C GLY A 231 -1.79 -7.64 -7.02
N LYS A 232 -0.52 -7.28 -6.77
CA LYS A 232 0.65 -7.90 -7.44
C LYS A 232 0.71 -9.42 -7.25
N GLU A 233 0.18 -9.92 -6.13
CA GLU A 233 0.20 -11.33 -5.75
C GLU A 233 -1.09 -12.08 -6.13
N PHE A 234 -2.05 -11.39 -6.76
CA PHE A 234 -3.42 -11.87 -6.95
C PHE A 234 -3.86 -11.78 -8.41
N SER A 235 -4.90 -12.54 -8.78
CA SER A 235 -5.64 -12.28 -10.02
C SER A 235 -6.32 -10.91 -9.97
N ASN A 236 -6.75 -10.36 -11.12
CA ASN A 236 -7.44 -9.06 -11.17
C ASN A 236 -8.74 -9.00 -10.33
N VAL A 237 -9.39 -10.16 -10.20
CA VAL A 237 -10.62 -10.36 -9.43
C VAL A 237 -10.30 -10.38 -7.95
N ASP A 238 -9.34 -11.21 -7.53
CA ASP A 238 -8.87 -11.31 -6.15
C ASP A 238 -8.30 -9.98 -5.64
N ALA A 239 -7.55 -9.26 -6.47
CA ALA A 239 -7.06 -7.93 -6.14
C ALA A 239 -8.20 -6.93 -5.86
N ARG A 240 -9.34 -7.06 -6.55
CA ARG A 240 -10.53 -6.22 -6.28
C ARG A 240 -11.17 -6.59 -4.95
N TYR A 241 -11.31 -7.88 -4.67
CA TYR A 241 -11.83 -8.35 -3.38
C TYR A 241 -10.93 -7.92 -2.23
N PHE A 242 -9.60 -8.04 -2.39
CA PHE A 242 -8.62 -7.63 -1.39
C PHE A 242 -8.73 -6.15 -1.08
N TYR A 243 -8.78 -5.32 -2.12
CA TYR A 243 -8.95 -3.89 -1.95
C TYR A 243 -10.26 -3.56 -1.21
N SER A 244 -11.38 -4.15 -1.62
CA SER A 244 -12.68 -3.90 -0.99
C SER A 244 -12.71 -4.32 0.48
N ARG A 245 -12.15 -5.50 0.78
CA ARG A 245 -12.10 -6.05 2.14
C ARG A 245 -11.17 -5.24 3.04
N LEU A 246 -10.01 -4.81 2.54
CA LEU A 246 -9.12 -3.92 3.29
C LEU A 246 -9.75 -2.55 3.53
N LEU A 247 -10.47 -2.00 2.55
CA LEU A 247 -11.18 -0.74 2.71
C LEU A 247 -12.24 -0.84 3.81
N GLU A 248 -13.01 -1.92 3.85
CA GLU A 248 -13.99 -2.18 4.91
C GLU A 248 -13.34 -2.22 6.30
N GLU A 249 -12.27 -3.00 6.47
CA GLU A 249 -11.57 -3.12 7.75
C GLU A 249 -10.94 -1.79 8.20
N VAL A 250 -10.36 -1.02 7.27
CA VAL A 250 -9.84 0.33 7.56
C VAL A 250 -10.96 1.29 7.99
N LEU A 251 -12.13 1.24 7.35
CA LEU A 251 -13.28 2.05 7.76
C LEU A 251 -13.76 1.67 9.18
N ILE A 252 -13.86 0.37 9.48
CA ILE A 252 -14.18 -0.13 10.83
C ILE A 252 -13.14 0.36 11.86
N LEU A 253 -11.86 0.40 11.49
CA LEU A 253 -10.82 0.93 12.38
C LEU A 253 -10.96 2.44 12.61
N MET A 254 -11.32 3.20 11.57
CA MET A 254 -11.55 4.66 11.67
C MET A 254 -12.78 5.01 12.51
N GLU A 255 -13.78 4.13 12.59
CA GLU A 255 -14.97 4.34 13.44
C GLU A 255 -14.68 4.20 14.95
N LYS A 256 -13.54 3.60 15.32
CA LYS A 256 -13.13 3.47 16.72
C LYS A 256 -12.63 4.82 17.24
N GLU A 257 -13.01 5.19 18.46
CA GLU A 257 -12.54 6.42 19.14
C GLU A 257 -11.06 6.38 19.58
N LYS A 258 -10.25 5.50 19.00
CA LYS A 258 -8.84 5.28 19.39
C LYS A 258 -7.91 5.99 18.41
N GLU A 259 -7.02 6.85 18.92
CA GLU A 259 -6.00 7.51 18.09
C GLU A 259 -4.95 6.54 17.54
N ASP A 260 -4.68 5.45 18.26
CA ASP A 260 -3.80 4.36 17.79
C ASP A 260 -4.51 3.60 16.68
N PHE A 261 -4.08 3.81 15.44
CA PHE A 261 -4.69 3.19 14.28
C PHE A 261 -4.18 1.76 14.08
N LEU A 262 -2.88 1.60 13.79
CA LEU A 262 -2.26 0.30 13.53
C LEU A 262 -0.78 0.28 13.91
N SER A 263 -0.34 -0.77 14.60
CA SER A 263 1.08 -1.15 14.68
C SER A 263 1.50 -2.01 13.48
N TYR A 264 2.80 -2.19 13.28
CA TYR A 264 3.35 -3.14 12.28
C TYR A 264 2.73 -4.54 12.41
N ARG A 265 2.63 -5.07 13.64
CA ARG A 265 2.10 -6.43 13.87
C ARG A 265 0.63 -6.53 13.50
N GLU A 266 -0.17 -5.54 13.88
CA GLU A 266 -1.61 -5.50 13.56
C GLU A 266 -1.85 -5.31 12.07
N ALA A 267 -1.11 -4.40 11.41
CA ALA A 267 -1.18 -4.19 9.98
C ALA A 267 -0.81 -5.46 9.20
N LYS A 268 0.30 -6.12 9.59
CA LYS A 268 0.71 -7.39 9.00
C LYS A 268 -0.37 -8.45 9.20
N ALA A 269 -0.86 -8.64 10.42
CA ALA A 269 -1.90 -9.62 10.72
C ALA A 269 -3.19 -9.37 9.93
N LEU A 270 -3.60 -8.10 9.77
CA LEU A 270 -4.77 -7.72 8.99
C LEU A 270 -4.60 -8.06 7.50
N LEU A 271 -3.48 -7.67 6.89
CA LEU A 271 -3.19 -7.96 5.49
C LEU A 271 -3.11 -9.47 5.22
N GLU A 272 -2.49 -10.22 6.14
CA GLU A 272 -2.41 -11.69 6.06
C GLU A 272 -3.79 -12.33 6.23
N LYS A 273 -4.60 -11.89 7.20
CA LYS A 273 -5.99 -12.37 7.39
C LYS A 273 -6.81 -12.19 6.11
N ILE A 274 -6.82 -10.98 5.54
CA ILE A 274 -7.58 -10.67 4.31
C ILE A 274 -7.04 -11.50 3.14
N ARG A 275 -5.72 -11.68 3.05
CA ARG A 275 -5.13 -12.56 2.04
C ARG A 275 -5.69 -13.97 2.15
N GLU A 276 -5.65 -14.56 3.36
CA GLU A 276 -6.09 -15.93 3.56
C GLU A 276 -7.60 -16.11 3.31
N GLU A 277 -8.43 -15.09 3.57
CA GLU A 277 -9.87 -15.08 3.25
C GLU A 277 -10.14 -15.18 1.73
N ILE A 278 -9.28 -14.58 0.90
CA ILE A 278 -9.49 -14.45 -0.54
C ILE A 278 -8.84 -15.59 -1.32
N LEU A 279 -7.71 -16.11 -0.81
CA LEU A 279 -7.02 -17.19 -1.49
C LEU A 279 -7.83 -18.48 -1.39
N GLU A 280 -8.57 -18.80 -2.45
CA GLU A 280 -9.27 -20.08 -2.60
C GLU A 280 -8.31 -21.28 -2.66
N GLU A 281 -8.82 -22.47 -2.37
CA GLU A 281 -8.08 -23.71 -2.61
C GLU A 281 -8.14 -24.08 -4.10
N ILE A 282 -6.99 -24.41 -4.67
CA ILE A 282 -6.90 -24.81 -6.08
C ILE A 282 -6.69 -26.31 -6.14
N TRP A 283 -7.78 -27.03 -6.41
CA TRP A 283 -7.75 -28.44 -6.82
C TRP A 283 -7.97 -28.47 -8.32
N PHE A 284 -6.90 -28.72 -9.07
CA PHE A 284 -6.89 -28.72 -10.54
C PHE A 284 -6.71 -30.15 -11.08
N GLU A 285 -7.64 -30.57 -11.93
CA GLU A 285 -7.68 -31.88 -12.63
C GLU A 285 -7.49 -33.13 -11.74
N ILE A 286 -7.76 -32.98 -10.44
CA ILE A 286 -7.74 -34.09 -9.50
C ILE A 286 -9.15 -34.64 -9.28
N ILE A 287 -9.26 -35.96 -9.32
CA ILE A 287 -10.50 -36.70 -9.08
C ILE A 287 -10.43 -37.44 -7.74
N GLU A 288 -11.60 -37.77 -7.19
CA GLU A 288 -11.70 -38.52 -5.93
C GLU A 288 -11.04 -39.90 -6.04
N PRO A 289 -10.26 -40.32 -5.02
CA PRO A 289 -9.67 -41.66 -5.00
C PRO A 289 -10.76 -42.70 -4.82
N VAL A 290 -10.50 -43.93 -5.30
CA VAL A 290 -11.46 -45.02 -5.17
C VAL A 290 -11.81 -45.33 -3.70
N VAL A 291 -13.08 -45.64 -3.44
CA VAL A 291 -13.60 -45.94 -2.09
C VAL A 291 -12.92 -47.17 -1.49
N SER A 292 -12.57 -48.15 -2.31
CA SER A 292 -11.94 -49.41 -1.92
C SER A 292 -10.42 -49.34 -1.70
N PHE A 293 -9.82 -48.14 -1.68
CA PHE A 293 -8.38 -47.97 -1.47
C PHE A 293 -7.95 -48.47 -0.09
N THR A 294 -7.12 -49.51 -0.03
CA THR A 294 -6.65 -50.17 1.20
C THR A 294 -5.16 -50.58 1.11
N GLY A 295 -4.57 -50.98 2.23
CA GLY A 295 -3.25 -51.66 2.26
C GLY A 295 -2.00 -50.79 2.09
N ARG A 296 -2.10 -49.52 1.64
CA ARG A 296 -0.93 -48.68 1.29
C ARG A 296 -0.54 -47.59 2.30
N SER A 297 -0.83 -47.84 3.58
CA SER A 297 -0.57 -46.86 4.64
C SER A 297 0.92 -46.57 4.83
N SER A 298 1.79 -47.56 4.58
CA SER A 298 3.24 -47.43 4.75
C SER A 298 3.87 -46.55 3.66
N GLU A 299 3.39 -46.71 2.43
CA GLU A 299 3.81 -45.97 1.24
C GLU A 299 3.37 -44.51 1.34
N LEU A 300 2.14 -44.26 1.80
CA LEU A 300 1.66 -42.91 2.09
C LEU A 300 2.53 -42.20 3.14
N LYS A 301 2.92 -42.90 4.21
CA LYS A 301 3.79 -42.34 5.26
C LYS A 301 5.19 -42.07 4.72
N THR A 302 5.72 -42.97 3.89
CA THR A 302 7.03 -42.82 3.25
C THR A 302 7.05 -41.61 2.32
N LEU A 303 6.02 -41.47 1.48
CA LEU A 303 5.85 -40.32 0.59
C LEU A 303 5.74 -39.00 1.37
N HIS A 304 4.94 -38.98 2.46
CA HIS A 304 4.80 -37.80 3.31
C HIS A 304 6.14 -37.38 3.94
N ASN A 305 6.93 -38.35 4.39
CA ASN A 305 8.23 -38.08 5.00
C ASN A 305 9.24 -37.60 3.95
N ALA A 306 9.25 -38.19 2.76
CA ALA A 306 10.12 -37.77 1.66
C ALA A 306 9.86 -36.30 1.30
N LEU A 307 8.59 -35.90 1.20
CA LEU A 307 8.19 -34.52 0.90
C LEU A 307 8.37 -33.54 2.09
N ARG A 308 8.73 -34.02 3.29
CA ARG A 308 8.95 -33.19 4.50
C ARG A 308 10.42 -33.03 4.93
N LYS A 309 11.33 -33.91 4.53
CA LYS A 309 12.64 -34.13 5.20
C LYS A 309 13.72 -33.05 5.05
N SER A 310 13.40 -31.81 4.68
CA SER A 310 14.40 -30.77 4.36
C SER A 310 14.24 -29.46 5.12
N ALA A 311 13.76 -29.49 6.37
CA ALA A 311 13.77 -28.30 7.24
C ALA A 311 15.20 -27.88 7.70
N GLY A 312 16.26 -28.57 7.26
CA GLY A 312 17.64 -28.39 7.76
C GLY A 312 18.72 -28.11 6.71
N LYS A 313 18.41 -27.94 5.42
CA LYS A 313 19.36 -27.48 4.40
C LYS A 313 18.76 -26.31 3.64
N GLN A 314 19.29 -25.11 3.90
CA GLN A 314 18.82 -23.78 3.47
C GLN A 314 18.74 -23.52 1.94
N ALA A 315 18.88 -24.53 1.07
CA ALA A 315 19.11 -24.32 -0.36
C ALA A 315 18.11 -24.99 -1.33
N VAL A 316 17.13 -25.79 -0.88
CA VAL A 316 16.19 -26.47 -1.80
C VAL A 316 14.78 -25.90 -1.68
N ILE A 317 14.35 -25.14 -2.69
CA ILE A 317 13.04 -24.45 -2.76
C ILE A 317 11.89 -25.43 -3.06
N SER A 318 12.15 -26.57 -3.71
CA SER A 318 11.13 -27.58 -4.09
C SER A 318 11.54 -29.01 -3.67
N GLN A 319 10.61 -29.76 -3.07
CA GLN A 319 10.83 -31.17 -2.71
C GLN A 319 10.16 -32.08 -3.75
N VAL A 320 10.92 -33.04 -4.27
CA VAL A 320 10.44 -33.99 -5.29
C VAL A 320 10.44 -35.40 -4.70
N ALA A 321 9.37 -36.15 -4.96
CA ALA A 321 9.29 -37.57 -4.65
C ALA A 321 8.65 -38.29 -5.84
N THR A 322 9.15 -39.49 -6.14
CA THR A 322 8.70 -40.29 -7.29
C THR A 322 7.96 -41.52 -6.81
N ILE A 323 6.83 -41.84 -7.46
CA ILE A 323 6.10 -43.09 -7.28
C ILE A 323 6.32 -43.93 -8.55
N SER A 324 7.16 -44.96 -8.47
CA SER A 324 7.48 -45.84 -9.59
C SER A 324 6.95 -47.27 -9.36
N GLY A 325 6.81 -48.05 -10.45
CA GLY A 325 6.29 -49.42 -10.41
C GLY A 325 5.59 -49.83 -11.71
N LEU A 326 5.22 -51.10 -11.80
CA LEU A 326 4.56 -51.68 -12.98
C LEU A 326 3.27 -50.96 -13.39
N GLY A 327 2.89 -51.08 -14.66
CA GLY A 327 1.59 -50.61 -15.16
C GLY A 327 0.44 -51.23 -14.37
N GLY A 328 -0.62 -50.47 -14.12
CA GLY A 328 -1.83 -50.97 -13.43
C GLY A 328 -1.70 -51.18 -11.91
N VAL A 329 -0.50 -51.02 -11.31
CA VAL A 329 -0.31 -51.22 -9.86
C VAL A 329 -0.96 -50.13 -8.99
N GLY A 330 -1.71 -49.16 -9.54
CA GLY A 330 -2.40 -48.13 -8.75
C GLY A 330 -1.50 -47.02 -8.21
N LYS A 331 -0.48 -46.59 -8.96
CA LYS A 331 0.41 -45.47 -8.59
C LYS A 331 -0.34 -44.14 -8.52
N SER A 332 -1.14 -43.85 -9.54
CA SER A 332 -1.97 -42.65 -9.61
C SER A 332 -3.02 -42.63 -8.48
N GLU A 333 -3.58 -43.78 -8.11
CA GLU A 333 -4.47 -43.90 -6.94
C GLU A 333 -3.75 -43.58 -5.62
N LEU A 334 -2.50 -44.03 -5.45
CA LEU A 334 -1.68 -43.68 -4.29
C LEU A 334 -1.44 -42.16 -4.22
N ALA A 335 -1.13 -41.51 -5.36
CA ALA A 335 -0.96 -40.07 -5.44
C ALA A 335 -2.25 -39.30 -5.11
N ARG A 336 -3.40 -39.75 -5.63
CA ARG A 336 -4.72 -39.18 -5.29
C ARG A 336 -5.01 -39.32 -3.80
N LYS A 337 -4.80 -40.50 -3.21
CA LYS A 337 -5.03 -40.70 -1.77
C LYS A 337 -4.11 -39.82 -0.92
N TYR A 338 -2.87 -39.62 -1.36
CA TYR A 338 -1.94 -38.68 -0.71
C TYR A 338 -2.47 -37.24 -0.77
N ALA A 339 -2.87 -36.77 -1.94
CA ALA A 339 -3.44 -35.45 -2.13
C ALA A 339 -4.69 -35.21 -1.26
N TYR A 340 -5.64 -36.13 -1.24
CA TYR A 340 -6.84 -36.02 -0.40
C TYR A 340 -6.52 -36.01 1.10
N LYS A 341 -5.51 -36.79 1.53
CA LYS A 341 -5.12 -36.87 2.93
C LYS A 341 -4.31 -35.65 3.41
N TYR A 342 -3.45 -35.10 2.56
CA TYR A 342 -2.47 -34.09 2.94
C TYR A 342 -2.62 -32.76 2.19
N GLY A 343 -3.60 -32.57 1.31
CA GLY A 343 -3.75 -31.37 0.48
C GLY A 343 -3.81 -30.06 1.27
N LYS A 344 -4.43 -30.07 2.46
CA LYS A 344 -4.43 -28.92 3.38
C LYS A 344 -3.03 -28.52 3.87
N TYR A 345 -2.08 -29.45 3.96
CA TYR A 345 -0.68 -29.15 4.29
C TYR A 345 -0.01 -28.27 3.21
N TYR A 346 -0.55 -28.31 2.00
CA TYR A 346 -0.12 -27.52 0.85
C TYR A 346 -1.06 -26.33 0.61
N GLY A 347 -1.61 -25.73 1.68
CA GLY A 347 -2.48 -24.57 1.58
C GLY A 347 -3.74 -24.78 0.71
N GLY A 348 -4.13 -26.03 0.48
CA GLY A 348 -5.22 -26.41 -0.42
C GLY A 348 -4.88 -26.33 -1.91
N ASN A 349 -3.63 -26.10 -2.29
CA ASN A 349 -3.17 -26.06 -3.68
C ASN A 349 -2.66 -27.45 -4.09
N VAL A 350 -3.47 -28.18 -4.86
CA VAL A 350 -3.14 -29.48 -5.45
C VAL A 350 -3.37 -29.42 -6.96
N ILE A 351 -2.29 -29.54 -7.71
CA ILE A 351 -2.28 -29.40 -9.17
C ILE A 351 -1.90 -30.76 -9.78
N TRP A 352 -2.80 -31.34 -10.55
CA TRP A 352 -2.54 -32.54 -11.33
C TRP A 352 -2.18 -32.17 -12.77
N ILE A 353 -1.02 -32.63 -13.24
CA ILE A 353 -0.54 -32.42 -14.61
C ILE A 353 -0.37 -33.79 -15.26
N ASN A 354 -0.98 -33.99 -16.43
CA ASN A 354 -0.70 -35.17 -17.23
C ASN A 354 0.65 -34.99 -17.94
N ALA A 355 1.65 -35.77 -17.55
CA ALA A 355 3.02 -35.70 -18.05
C ALA A 355 3.37 -36.85 -19.02
N GLU A 356 2.36 -37.54 -19.58
CA GLU A 356 2.53 -38.66 -20.53
C GLU A 356 3.41 -38.31 -21.73
N ASN A 357 3.22 -37.12 -22.31
CA ASN A 357 4.11 -36.56 -23.31
C ASN A 357 4.02 -35.04 -23.32
N PHE A 358 4.85 -34.40 -24.13
CA PHE A 358 4.93 -32.95 -24.24
C PHE A 358 3.57 -32.30 -24.55
N GLU A 359 2.77 -32.88 -25.47
CA GLU A 359 1.50 -32.30 -25.89
C GLU A 359 0.43 -32.39 -24.79
N TYR A 360 0.35 -33.52 -24.06
CA TYR A 360 -0.54 -33.62 -22.90
C TYR A 360 -0.15 -32.67 -21.78
N MET A 361 1.15 -32.56 -21.47
CA MET A 361 1.66 -31.67 -20.44
C MET A 361 1.40 -30.21 -20.77
N LYS A 362 1.71 -29.79 -22.01
CA LYS A 362 1.40 -28.47 -22.55
C LYS A 362 -0.08 -28.15 -22.39
N ASN A 363 -0.96 -29.05 -22.80
CA ASN A 363 -2.41 -28.84 -22.73
C ASN A 363 -2.91 -28.77 -21.27
N SER A 364 -2.35 -29.53 -20.33
CA SER A 364 -2.66 -29.38 -18.89
C SER A 364 -2.24 -28.01 -18.36
N PHE A 365 -1.06 -27.50 -18.72
CA PHE A 365 -0.64 -26.15 -18.31
C PHE A 365 -1.47 -25.03 -18.94
N LEU A 366 -1.89 -25.16 -20.20
CA LEU A 366 -2.80 -24.20 -20.84
C LEU A 366 -4.15 -24.15 -20.13
N ARG A 367 -4.75 -25.31 -19.82
CA ARG A 367 -6.00 -25.38 -19.04
C ARG A 367 -5.83 -24.84 -17.62
N LEU A 368 -4.68 -25.07 -16.99
CA LEU A 368 -4.37 -24.49 -15.67
C LEU A 368 -4.25 -22.97 -15.73
N ALA A 369 -3.63 -22.43 -16.78
CA ALA A 369 -3.54 -20.98 -16.99
C ALA A 369 -4.93 -20.34 -17.10
N GLU A 370 -5.82 -20.98 -17.87
CA GLU A 370 -7.19 -20.51 -18.12
C GLU A 370 -8.16 -20.78 -16.96
N ASP A 371 -7.79 -21.61 -15.97
CA ASP A 371 -8.61 -21.83 -14.79
C ASP A 371 -8.94 -20.49 -14.12
N LYS A 372 -10.23 -20.24 -13.84
CA LYS A 372 -10.71 -18.97 -13.27
C LYS A 372 -9.99 -18.56 -11.97
N ARG A 373 -9.45 -19.53 -11.22
CA ARG A 373 -8.71 -19.32 -9.97
C ARG A 373 -7.26 -18.90 -10.21
N VAL A 374 -6.72 -19.14 -11.41
CA VAL A 374 -5.37 -18.77 -11.85
C VAL A 374 -5.42 -17.55 -12.77
N GLY A 375 -6.20 -17.62 -13.85
CA GLY A 375 -6.54 -16.49 -14.71
C GLY A 375 -5.37 -15.88 -15.49
N ILE A 376 -4.41 -16.71 -15.92
CA ILE A 376 -3.26 -16.30 -16.74
C ILE A 376 -3.66 -16.42 -18.21
N SER A 377 -3.61 -15.28 -18.93
CA SER A 377 -3.92 -15.31 -20.36
C SER A 377 -2.80 -15.99 -21.14
N PRO A 378 -3.14 -16.92 -22.06
CA PRO A 378 -2.17 -17.50 -23.00
C PRO A 378 -1.72 -16.49 -24.06
N LYS A 379 -2.33 -15.30 -24.11
CA LYS A 379 -1.97 -14.22 -25.03
C LYS A 379 -1.28 -13.07 -24.32
N ASP A 380 -0.40 -12.39 -25.04
CA ASP A 380 0.24 -11.17 -24.58
C ASP A 380 -0.66 -9.92 -24.76
N LYS A 381 -0.13 -8.75 -24.38
CA LYS A 381 -0.82 -7.46 -24.50
C LYS A 381 -1.14 -7.02 -25.94
N HIS A 382 -0.59 -7.72 -26.93
CA HIS A 382 -0.80 -7.51 -28.37
C HIS A 382 -1.61 -8.64 -29.01
N GLU A 383 -2.29 -9.45 -28.20
CA GLU A 383 -3.10 -10.61 -28.60
C GLU A 383 -2.32 -11.73 -29.33
N LYS A 384 -0.98 -11.77 -29.18
CA LYS A 384 -0.16 -12.86 -29.69
C LYS A 384 -0.04 -13.98 -28.68
N ASP A 385 -0.01 -15.22 -29.16
CA ASP A 385 0.17 -16.39 -28.31
C ASP A 385 1.56 -16.35 -27.63
N LYS A 386 1.56 -16.55 -26.32
CA LYS A 386 2.78 -16.72 -25.53
C LYS A 386 3.37 -18.11 -25.78
N THR A 387 4.67 -18.24 -25.52
CA THR A 387 5.30 -19.57 -25.49
C THR A 387 4.83 -20.34 -24.25
N ILE A 388 4.91 -21.67 -24.30
CA ILE A 388 4.48 -22.50 -23.16
C ILE A 388 5.38 -22.27 -21.94
N GLU A 389 6.67 -22.01 -22.15
CA GLU A 389 7.64 -21.74 -21.09
C GLU A 389 7.26 -20.48 -20.32
N ALA A 390 6.88 -19.41 -21.01
CA ALA A 390 6.44 -18.16 -20.39
C ALA A 390 5.16 -18.37 -19.56
N ILE A 391 4.22 -19.18 -20.07
CA ILE A 391 2.99 -19.52 -19.33
C ILE A 391 3.32 -20.32 -18.06
N VAL A 392 4.20 -21.33 -18.15
CA VAL A 392 4.63 -22.14 -17.01
C VAL A 392 5.35 -21.31 -15.95
N GLU A 393 6.23 -20.39 -16.37
CA GLU A 393 6.90 -19.43 -15.48
C GLU A 393 5.89 -18.53 -14.76
N GLU A 394 4.90 -18.00 -15.47
CA GLU A 394 3.84 -17.18 -14.88
C GLU A 394 3.00 -17.98 -13.87
N ILE A 395 2.69 -19.26 -14.15
CA ILE A 395 1.96 -20.16 -13.25
C ILE A 395 2.77 -20.41 -11.97
N TYR A 396 4.05 -20.77 -12.07
CA TYR A 396 4.87 -20.98 -10.89
C TYR A 396 5.05 -19.70 -10.08
N ALA A 397 5.24 -18.57 -10.75
CA ALA A 397 5.31 -17.27 -10.09
C ALA A 397 3.99 -16.92 -9.39
N PHE A 398 2.84 -17.26 -9.99
CA PHE A 398 1.53 -17.11 -9.34
C PHE A 398 1.44 -17.92 -8.04
N PHE A 399 1.77 -19.21 -8.05
CA PHE A 399 1.73 -20.03 -6.83
C PHE A 399 2.76 -19.60 -5.78
N ALA A 400 3.96 -19.18 -6.19
CA ALA A 400 4.98 -18.66 -5.29
C ALA A 400 4.51 -17.36 -4.60
N ARG A 401 3.87 -16.44 -5.36
CA ARG A 401 3.33 -15.18 -4.83
C ARG A 401 2.19 -15.37 -3.85
N ARG A 402 1.42 -16.47 -3.93
CA ARG A 402 0.36 -16.80 -2.95
C ARG A 402 0.91 -17.09 -1.53
N ARG A 403 2.23 -17.25 -1.36
CA ARG A 403 2.90 -17.57 -0.07
C ARG A 403 2.33 -18.79 0.66
N ARG A 404 1.70 -19.69 -0.09
CA ARG A 404 1.23 -20.99 0.36
C ARG A 404 2.09 -22.06 -0.29
N LYS A 405 2.27 -23.18 0.41
CA LYS A 405 2.83 -24.38 -0.21
C LYS A 405 1.90 -24.83 -1.35
N SER A 406 2.43 -25.57 -2.31
CA SER A 406 1.66 -26.20 -3.37
C SER A 406 2.17 -27.61 -3.63
N LEU A 407 1.27 -28.52 -3.97
CA LEU A 407 1.59 -29.88 -4.39
C LEU A 407 1.32 -29.99 -5.90
N PHE A 408 2.37 -30.14 -6.69
CA PHE A 408 2.27 -30.49 -8.10
C PHE A 408 2.49 -31.99 -8.27
N ILE A 409 1.58 -32.66 -8.97
CA ILE A 409 1.61 -34.08 -9.27
C ILE A 409 1.72 -34.21 -10.79
N PHE A 410 2.85 -34.73 -11.26
CA PHE A 410 3.07 -35.07 -12.66
C PHE A 410 2.80 -36.56 -12.83
N ASP A 411 1.65 -36.90 -13.39
CA ASP A 411 1.22 -38.30 -13.60
C ASP A 411 1.66 -38.80 -14.98
N ASN A 412 1.87 -40.11 -15.10
CA ASN A 412 2.31 -40.76 -16.35
C ASN A 412 3.65 -40.27 -16.95
N ALA A 413 4.52 -39.63 -16.16
CA ALA A 413 5.84 -39.23 -16.67
C ALA A 413 6.68 -40.44 -17.15
N GLU A 414 7.13 -40.41 -18.40
CA GLU A 414 8.04 -41.38 -19.00
C GLU A 414 9.46 -40.81 -19.08
N GLY A 415 10.47 -41.61 -18.69
CA GLY A 415 11.89 -41.20 -18.74
C GLY A 415 12.27 -40.10 -17.75
N TYR A 416 12.55 -40.48 -16.51
CA TYR A 416 13.07 -39.60 -15.45
C TYR A 416 14.59 -39.64 -15.32
#